data_AF-A0A2P8QIG8-F1
#
_entry.id   AF-A0A2P8QIG8-F1
#
_cell.length_a   1.000
_cell.length_b   1.000
_cell.length_c   1.000
_cell.angle_alpha   90.00
_cell.angle_beta   90.00
_cell.angle_gamma   90.00
#
_symmetry.space_group_name_H-M   'P 1'
#
loop_
_entity.id
_entity.type
_entity.pdbx_description
1 polymer ?
#
loop_
_entity_poly.entity_id
_entity_poly.type
_entity_poly.pdbx_seq_one_letter_code
_entity_poly.pdbx_strand_id
1 'polypeptide(L)'
;MAEPYLLNKLKSVEQTYNELTRRLADPDIATDPVEMHRVAKARSSFEEVVNTYETWKTAQEELKGARQVLKEAASDPELQEMAALEVQELEAQLEQLETVSYTHL
;
A
#
# COMPACT_ATOMS: atom_id res chain seq x y z
N MET A 1 7.20 -12.28 4.89
CA MET A 1 5.92 -12.56 4.21
C MET A 1 4.83 -12.29 5.22
N ALA A 2 4.11 -11.17 5.06
CA ALA A 2 2.93 -10.87 5.86
C ALA A 2 1.98 -12.08 5.96
N GLU A 3 1.51 -12.38 7.17
CA GLU A 3 0.57 -13.48 7.37
C GLU A 3 -0.72 -13.24 6.56
N PRO A 4 -1.30 -14.26 5.90
CA PRO A 4 -2.52 -14.11 5.08
C PRO A 4 -3.69 -13.42 5.81
N TYR A 5 -3.75 -13.57 7.13
CA TYR A 5 -4.72 -12.88 7.98
C TYR A 5 -4.54 -11.35 8.01
N LEU A 6 -3.30 -10.87 8.13
CA LEU A 6 -2.98 -9.45 8.16
C LEU A 6 -3.35 -8.76 6.85
N LEU A 7 -3.02 -9.38 5.72
CA LEU A 7 -3.35 -8.85 4.39
C LEU A 7 -4.87 -8.72 4.22
N ASN A 8 -5.65 -9.66 4.73
CA ASN A 8 -7.11 -9.57 4.73
C ASN A 8 -7.61 -8.41 5.61
N LYS A 9 -6.98 -8.16 6.77
CA LYS A 9 -7.31 -7.02 7.65
C LYS A 9 -7.01 -5.68 6.97
N LEU A 10 -5.82 -5.53 6.36
CA LEU A 10 -5.43 -4.33 5.62
C LEU A 10 -6.37 -4.06 4.44
N LYS A 11 -6.73 -5.10 3.69
CA LYS A 11 -7.72 -5.00 2.62
C LYS A 11 -9.09 -4.54 3.13
N SER A 12 -9.54 -5.02 4.28
CA SER A 12 -10.79 -4.58 4.90
C SER A 12 -10.74 -3.11 5.35
N VAL A 13 -9.58 -2.64 5.83
CA VAL A 13 -9.35 -1.24 6.19
C VAL A 13 -9.41 -0.35 4.95
N GLU A 14 -8.69 -0.73 3.89
CA GLU A 14 -8.73 -0.06 2.59
C GLU A 14 -10.15 0.03 2.02
N GLN A 15 -10.91 -1.06 2.05
CA GLN A 15 -12.31 -1.07 1.60
C GLN A 15 -13.17 -0.09 2.40
N THR A 16 -13.01 -0.05 3.72
CA THR A 16 -13.74 0.86 4.60
C THR A 16 -13.38 2.32 4.31
N TYR A 17 -12.09 2.61 4.16
CA TYR A 17 -11.59 3.94 3.81
C TYR A 17 -12.13 4.42 2.45
N ASN A 18 -12.15 3.54 1.45
CA ASN A 18 -12.69 3.85 0.12
C ASN A 18 -14.19 4.12 0.16
N GLU A 19 -14.94 3.36 0.96
CA GLU A 19 -16.37 3.60 1.17
C GLU A 19 -16.64 4.95 1.85
N LEU A 20 -15.88 5.28 2.90
CA LEU A 20 -15.99 6.60 3.55
C LEU A 20 -15.62 7.74 2.59
N THR A 21 -14.61 7.54 1.74
CA THR A 21 -14.21 8.50 0.70
C THR A 21 -15.33 8.71 -0.32
N ARG A 22 -16.01 7.64 -0.75
CA ARG A 22 -17.18 7.73 -1.65
C ARG A 22 -18.34 8.46 -0.98
N ARG A 23 -18.61 8.17 0.29
CA ARG A 23 -19.65 8.87 1.07
C ARG A 23 -19.40 10.37 1.18
N LEU A 24 -18.15 10.82 1.26
CA LEU A 24 -17.83 12.26 1.25
C LEU A 24 -18.13 12.93 -0.09
N ALA A 25 -18.16 12.16 -1.18
CA ALA A 25 -18.54 12.64 -2.51
C ALA A 25 -20.06 12.57 -2.77
N ASP A 26 -20.83 12.00 -1.85
CA ASP A 26 -22.28 11.90 -1.94
C ASP A 26 -22.93 13.28 -1.66
N PRO A 27 -23.76 13.83 -2.55
CA PRO A 27 -24.48 15.09 -2.33
C PRO A 27 -25.30 15.14 -1.03
N ASP A 28 -25.87 14.01 -0.61
CA ASP A 28 -26.69 13.93 0.61
C ASP A 28 -25.83 14.12 1.87
N ILE A 29 -24.57 13.68 1.83
CA ILE A 29 -23.60 13.90 2.90
C ILE A 29 -22.95 15.28 2.78
N ALA A 30 -22.64 15.72 1.56
CA ALA A 30 -21.98 17.00 1.31
C ALA A 30 -22.84 18.22 1.72
N THR A 31 -24.16 18.05 1.78
CA THR A 31 -25.09 19.08 2.24
C THR A 31 -25.37 19.04 3.74
N ASP A 32 -24.91 18.04 4.47
CA ASP A 32 -24.98 17.92 5.93
C ASP A 32 -23.59 18.11 6.57
N PRO A 33 -23.27 19.30 7.11
CA PRO A 33 -21.96 19.57 7.71
C PRO A 33 -21.59 18.66 8.89
N VAL A 34 -22.58 18.19 9.65
CA VAL A 34 -22.36 17.34 10.83
C VAL A 34 -21.97 15.93 10.38
N GLU A 35 -22.74 15.36 9.45
CA GLU A 35 -22.43 14.05 8.88
C GLU A 35 -21.14 14.08 8.06
N MET A 36 -20.90 15.14 7.27
CA MET A 36 -19.64 15.32 6.54
C MET A 36 -18.43 15.32 7.48
N HIS A 37 -18.48 16.07 8.58
CA HIS A 37 -17.39 16.09 9.56
C HIS A 37 -17.20 14.72 10.22
N ARG A 38 -18.29 14.01 10.56
CA ARG A 38 -18.24 12.66 11.14
C ARG A 38 -17.58 11.66 10.20
N VAL A 39 -17.97 11.65 8.93
CA VAL A 39 -17.41 10.76 7.91
C VAL A 39 -15.94 11.12 7.61
N ALA A 40 -15.61 12.41 7.53
CA ALA A 40 -14.24 12.87 7.29
C ALA A 40 -13.29 12.43 8.41
N LYS A 41 -13.70 12.58 9.67
CA LYS A 41 -12.91 12.15 10.83
C LYS A 41 -12.71 10.63 10.86
N ALA A 42 -13.73 9.86 10.49
CA ALA A 42 -13.62 8.40 10.39
C ALA A 42 -12.70 7.98 9.21
N ARG A 43 -12.75 8.70 8.08
CA ARG A 43 -11.87 8.43 6.94
C ARG A 43 -10.41 8.74 7.27
N SER A 44 -10.14 9.87 7.94
CA SER A 44 -8.78 10.28 8.29
C SER A 44 -8.10 9.32 9.26
N SER A 45 -8.85 8.62 10.14
CA SER A 45 -8.25 7.63 11.04
C SER A 45 -7.69 6.39 10.34
N PHE A 46 -8.03 6.16 9.07
CA PHE A 46 -7.50 5.05 8.28
C PHE A 46 -6.46 5.49 7.24
N GLU A 47 -6.30 6.80 7.02
CA GLU A 47 -5.49 7.33 5.91
C GLU A 47 -4.03 6.87 5.96
N GLU A 48 -3.41 6.91 7.14
CA GLU A 48 -2.02 6.46 7.30
C GLU A 48 -1.84 4.98 6.96
N VAL A 49 -2.66 4.10 7.55
CA VAL A 49 -2.60 2.65 7.31
C VAL A 49 -2.85 2.32 5.84
N VAL A 50 -3.82 3.00 5.20
CA VAL A 50 -4.11 2.78 3.77
C VAL A 50 -2.97 3.27 2.90
N ASN A 51 -2.39 4.43 3.19
CA ASN A 51 -1.26 4.95 2.43
C ASN A 51 -0.04 4.01 2.53
N THR A 52 0.28 3.51 3.73
CA THR A 52 1.36 2.52 3.91
C THR A 52 1.07 1.24 3.13
N TYR A 53 -0.18 0.76 3.14
CA TYR A 53 -0.58 -0.43 2.40
C TYR A 53 -0.51 -0.24 0.87
N GLU A 54 -0.91 0.93 0.36
CA GLU A 54 -0.75 1.30 -1.05
C GLU A 54 0.72 1.33 -1.46
N THR A 55 1.59 1.95 -0.66
CA THR A 55 3.04 1.94 -0.91
C THR A 55 3.60 0.51 -0.92
N TRP A 56 3.16 -0.35 0.00
CA TRP A 56 3.58 -1.76 0.02
C TRP A 56 3.14 -2.51 -1.24
N LYS A 57 1.90 -2.31 -1.72
CA LYS A 57 1.42 -2.93 -2.96
C LYS A 57 2.22 -2.47 -4.18
N THR A 58 2.55 -1.18 -4.26
CA THR A 58 3.38 -0.64 -5.33
C THR A 58 4.78 -1.25 -5.31
N ALA A 59 5.44 -1.26 -4.15
CA ALA A 59 6.77 -1.87 -4.00
C ALA A 59 6.78 -3.38 -4.33
N GLN A 60 5.69 -4.10 -4.07
CA GLN A 60 5.53 -5.50 -4.49
C GLN A 60 5.48 -5.67 -6.01
N GLU A 61 4.76 -4.80 -6.72
CA GLU A 61 4.71 -4.83 -8.19
C GLU A 61 6.04 -4.40 -8.80
N GLU A 62 6.69 -3.38 -8.23
CA GLU A 62 8.06 -2.97 -8.62
C GLU A 62 9.05 -4.11 -8.43
N LEU A 63 9.02 -4.79 -7.28
CA LEU A 63 9.90 -5.95 -7.01
C LEU A 63 9.68 -7.06 -8.03
N LYS A 64 8.44 -7.33 -8.39
CA LYS A 64 8.11 -8.31 -9.43
C LYS A 64 8.67 -7.91 -10.78
N GLY A 65 8.60 -6.63 -11.14
CA GLY A 65 9.22 -6.06 -12.34
C GLY A 65 10.74 -6.19 -12.32
N ALA A 66 11.41 -5.74 -11.25
CA ALA A 66 12.86 -5.81 -11.09
C ALA A 66 13.37 -7.27 -11.15
N ARG A 67 12.66 -8.21 -10.54
CA ARG A 67 12.97 -9.65 -10.65
C ARG A 67 12.80 -10.20 -12.06
N GLN A 68 11.89 -9.66 -12.87
CA GLN A 68 11.75 -10.04 -14.26
C GLN A 68 12.92 -9.49 -15.09
N VAL A 69 13.29 -8.23 -14.89
CA VAL A 69 14.47 -7.61 -15.52
C VAL A 69 15.73 -8.41 -15.17
N LEU A 70 15.93 -8.76 -13.90
CA LEU A 70 17.07 -9.56 -13.46
C LEU A 70 17.18 -10.91 -14.17
N LYS A 71 16.04 -11.57 -14.45
CA LYS A 71 16.01 -12.84 -15.20
C LYS A 71 16.37 -12.63 -16.67
N GLU A 72 15.97 -11.51 -17.26
CA GLU A 72 16.20 -11.17 -18.67
C GLU A 72 17.63 -10.65 -18.90
N ALA A 73 18.28 -10.10 -17.87
CA ALA A 73 19.63 -9.52 -17.92
C ALA A 73 20.77 -10.54 -18.00
N ALA A 74 20.49 -11.84 -18.23
CA ALA A 74 21.49 -12.92 -18.16
C ALA A 74 22.70 -12.75 -19.12
N SER A 75 22.58 -11.93 -20.16
CA SER A 75 23.65 -11.64 -21.13
C SER A 75 24.34 -10.29 -20.92
N ASP A 76 23.91 -9.50 -19.93
CA ASP A 76 24.45 -8.17 -19.63
C ASP A 76 24.78 -8.08 -18.13
N PRO A 77 26.06 -8.34 -17.75
CA PRO A 77 26.47 -8.37 -16.34
C PRO A 77 26.25 -7.06 -15.58
N GLU A 78 26.36 -5.91 -16.25
CA GLU A 78 26.14 -4.60 -15.64
C GLU A 78 24.65 -4.41 -15.33
N LEU A 79 23.79 -4.73 -16.30
CA LEU A 79 22.35 -4.70 -16.10
C LEU A 79 21.89 -5.71 -15.03
N GLN A 80 22.52 -6.88 -14.99
CA GLN A 80 22.24 -7.92 -13.99
C GLN A 80 22.59 -7.45 -12.57
N GLU A 81 23.73 -6.78 -12.40
CA GLU A 81 24.14 -6.21 -11.11
C GLU A 81 23.18 -5.10 -10.66
N MET A 82 22.82 -4.18 -11.56
CA MET A 82 21.85 -3.12 -11.28
C MET A 82 20.49 -3.68 -10.85
N ALA A 83 19.95 -4.63 -11.60
CA ALA A 83 18.66 -5.23 -11.28
C ALA A 83 18.70 -6.02 -9.96
N ALA A 84 19.84 -6.64 -9.62
CA ALA A 84 20.00 -7.35 -8.36
C ALA A 84 20.02 -6.40 -7.15
N LEU A 85 20.66 -5.24 -7.29
CA LEU A 85 20.65 -4.19 -6.26
C LEU A 85 19.24 -3.64 -6.05
N GLU A 86 18.52 -3.33 -7.13
CA GLU A 86 17.14 -2.84 -7.05
C GLU A 86 16.21 -3.86 -6.37
N VAL A 87 16.37 -5.15 -6.68
CA VAL A 87 15.65 -6.23 -5.97
C VAL A 87 15.94 -6.22 -4.47
N GLN A 88 17.20 -6.08 -4.05
CA GLN A 88 17.55 -6.02 -2.63
C GLN A 88 16.97 -4.79 -1.92
N GLU A 89 17.01 -3.63 -2.56
CA GLU A 89 16.47 -2.39 -2.01
C GLU A 89 14.95 -2.49 -1.81
N LEU A 90 14.24 -3.01 -2.81
CA LEU A 90 12.79 -3.22 -2.74
C LEU A 90 12.41 -4.26 -1.69
N GLU A 91 13.17 -5.34 -1.54
CA GLU A 91 12.97 -6.32 -0.47
C GLU A 91 13.13 -5.71 0.92
N ALA A 92 14.17 -4.89 1.14
CA ALA A 92 14.39 -4.18 2.40
C ALA A 92 13.28 -3.14 2.68
N GLN A 93 12.82 -2.42 1.66
CA GLN A 93 11.70 -1.49 1.78
C GLN A 93 10.41 -2.20 2.17
N LEU A 94 10.13 -3.37 1.57
CA LEU A 94 8.94 -4.15 1.89
C LEU A 94 8.95 -4.65 3.34
N GLU A 95 10.10 -5.07 3.86
CA GLU A 95 10.24 -5.50 5.26
C GLU A 95 9.99 -4.33 6.24
N GLN A 96 10.47 -3.13 5.90
CA GLN A 96 10.20 -1.92 6.68
C GLN A 96 8.71 -1.54 6.65
N LEU A 97 8.09 -1.55 5.47
CA LEU A 97 6.66 -1.25 5.31
C LEU A 97 5.77 -2.27 6.01
N GLU A 98 6.12 -3.56 5.99
CA GLU A 98 5.44 -4.59 6.77
C GLU A 98 5.52 -4.25 8.26
N THR A 99 6.70 -3.92 8.79
CA THR A 99 6.92 -3.56 10.21
C THR A 99 6.11 -2.33 10.65
N VAL A 100 6.10 -1.27 9.84
CA VAL A 100 5.32 -0.06 10.11
C VAL A 100 3.82 -0.36 10.11
N SER A 101 3.35 -1.19 9.17
CA SER A 101 1.95 -1.61 9.09
C SER A 101 1.50 -2.40 10.32
N TYR A 102 2.36 -3.24 10.90
CA TYR A 102 2.05 -3.97 12.14
C TYR A 102 1.86 -3.05 13.35
N THR A 103 2.50 -1.88 13.37
CA THR A 103 2.46 -0.96 14.53
C THR A 103 1.19 -0.11 14.55
N HIS A 104 0.55 0.11 13.40
CA HIS A 104 -0.62 0.99 13.25
C HIS A 104 -1.97 0.23 13.24
N LEU A 105 -1.97 -1.10 13.43
CA LEU A 105 -3.13 -1.99 13.38
C LEU A 105 -3.62 -2.50 14.74
#